data_AF-M2SS24-F1
#
_entry.id   AF-M2SS24-F1
#
_cell.length_a   1.000
_cell.length_b   1.000
_cell.length_c   1.000
_cell.angle_alpha   90.00
_cell.angle_beta   90.00
_cell.angle_gamma   90.00
#
_symmetry.space_group_name_H-M   'P 1'
#
loop_
_entity.id
_entity.type
_entity.pdbx_description
1 polymer ?
#
loop_
_entity_poly.entity_id
_entity_poly.type
_entity_poly.pdbx_seq_one_letter_code
_entity_poly.pdbx_strand_id
1 'polypeptide(L)'
;MHTTTLITLFLTTLTTAHLLPPQPPHPYILPRAAPSIQDQCTFTLYHKQISANPRKNYIYLPTLTDHANNIVIDIAATRPAQERNSYTRLSVTRKYAVKGLLGGETLTISARDGGDGLGFEMGDLRWEAEGKEGGVEEMEGEVGCRVGEWVESGLINRERKLECAFPCGKIDEAEEEEEEEEEEREELK
;
A
#
# COMPACT_ATOMS: atom_id res chain seq x y z
N MET A 1 56.29 55.58 15.19
CA MET A 1 54.91 55.22 15.59
C MET A 1 53.97 55.80 14.55
N HIS A 2 53.53 54.98 13.57
CA HIS A 2 52.53 55.38 12.58
C HIS A 2 51.46 54.30 12.53
N THR A 3 50.31 54.66 13.08
CA THR A 3 49.03 53.96 13.05
C THR A 3 48.43 54.08 11.67
N THR A 4 48.11 52.96 11.02
CA THR A 4 47.33 52.93 9.79
C THR A 4 46.02 52.20 10.07
N THR A 5 44.93 52.96 10.00
CA THR A 5 43.55 52.59 10.29
C THR A 5 42.94 51.87 9.09
N LEU A 6 42.37 50.68 9.32
CA LEU A 6 41.61 49.90 8.34
C LEU A 6 40.14 50.34 8.35
N ILE A 7 39.65 50.82 7.22
CA ILE A 7 38.26 51.26 7.01
C ILE A 7 37.48 50.08 6.43
N THR A 8 36.60 49.47 7.24
CA THR A 8 35.65 48.44 6.81
C THR A 8 34.36 49.09 6.31
N LEU A 9 34.11 48.99 4.99
CA LEU A 9 32.86 49.36 4.34
C LEU A 9 31.83 48.22 4.52
N PHE A 10 30.77 48.46 5.28
CA PHE A 10 29.60 47.59 5.36
C PHE A 10 28.64 47.92 4.21
N LEU A 11 28.47 47.00 3.26
CA LEU A 11 27.43 47.05 2.24
C LEU A 11 26.12 46.53 2.83
N THR A 12 25.10 47.37 2.94
CA THR A 12 23.73 46.98 3.28
C THR A 12 22.91 46.81 2.01
N THR A 13 22.56 45.57 1.68
CA THR A 13 21.60 45.27 0.60
C THR A 13 20.18 45.40 1.13
N LEU A 14 19.40 46.38 0.66
CA LEU A 14 17.96 46.43 0.90
C LEU A 14 17.24 45.46 -0.04
N THR A 15 16.65 44.40 0.53
CA THR A 15 15.72 43.51 -0.16
C THR A 15 14.31 44.09 -0.05
N THR A 16 13.82 44.65 -1.15
CA THR A 16 12.40 45.02 -1.32
C THR A 16 11.58 43.75 -1.53
N ALA A 17 10.86 43.31 -0.49
CA ALA A 17 9.89 42.23 -0.61
C ALA A 17 8.59 42.77 -1.25
N HIS A 18 8.27 42.30 -2.45
CA HIS A 18 6.97 42.54 -3.06
C HIS A 18 5.93 41.68 -2.35
N LEU A 19 5.04 42.31 -1.56
CA LEU A 19 3.88 41.67 -0.96
C LEU A 19 2.89 41.28 -2.07
N LEU A 20 2.79 39.98 -2.36
CA LEU A 20 1.70 39.44 -3.16
C LEU A 20 0.39 39.61 -2.39
N PRO A 21 -0.71 40.03 -3.03
CA PRO A 21 -2.01 40.10 -2.37
C PRO A 21 -2.43 38.70 -1.89
N PRO A 22 -3.04 38.58 -0.71
CA PRO A 22 -3.53 37.29 -0.22
C PRO A 22 -4.56 36.75 -1.21
N GLN A 23 -4.28 35.57 -1.75
CA GLN A 23 -5.21 34.83 -2.58
C GLN A 23 -6.49 34.57 -1.76
N PRO A 24 -7.70 34.83 -2.31
CA PRO A 24 -8.92 34.55 -1.58
C PRO A 24 -8.98 33.06 -1.24
N PRO A 25 -9.45 32.68 -0.03
CA PRO A 25 -9.56 31.28 0.35
C PRO A 25 -10.46 30.57 -0.67
N HIS A 26 -9.90 29.56 -1.32
CA HIS A 26 -10.63 28.72 -2.27
C HIS A 26 -11.93 28.22 -1.61
N PRO A 27 -13.06 28.19 -2.33
CA PRO A 27 -14.31 27.69 -1.78
C PRO A 27 -14.09 26.25 -1.32
N TYR A 28 -14.42 26.01 -0.05
CA TYR A 28 -14.33 24.77 0.69
C TYR A 28 -14.54 23.53 -0.20
N ILE A 29 -13.43 22.87 -0.55
CA ILE A 29 -13.46 21.46 -0.92
C ILE A 29 -13.75 20.75 0.40
N LEU A 30 -15.03 20.44 0.65
CA LEU A 30 -15.40 19.49 1.69
C LEU A 30 -14.54 18.24 1.49
N PRO A 31 -13.76 17.78 2.49
CA PRO A 31 -13.09 16.50 2.37
C PRO A 31 -14.18 15.46 2.14
N ARG A 32 -14.20 14.87 0.95
CA ARG A 32 -15.00 13.69 0.64
C ARG A 32 -14.67 12.71 1.76
N ALA A 33 -15.65 12.37 2.59
CA ALA A 33 -15.48 11.38 3.64
C ALA A 33 -14.84 10.15 2.99
N ALA A 34 -13.61 9.82 3.40
CA ALA A 34 -13.00 8.58 2.97
C ALA A 34 -13.95 7.46 3.43
N PRO A 35 -14.21 6.42 2.62
CA PRO A 35 -14.95 5.26 3.09
C PRO A 35 -14.32 4.78 4.40
N SER A 36 -15.14 4.44 5.38
CA SER A 36 -14.65 3.96 6.68
C SER A 36 -13.82 2.70 6.45
N ILE A 37 -12.51 2.77 6.68
CA ILE A 37 -11.60 1.63 6.56
C ILE A 37 -11.71 0.69 7.76
N GLN A 38 -12.59 0.96 8.73
CA GLN A 38 -12.63 0.29 10.02
C GLN A 38 -12.92 -1.21 9.93
N ASP A 39 -13.57 -1.68 8.88
CA ASP A 39 -13.90 -3.11 8.69
C ASP A 39 -13.16 -3.72 7.49
N GLN A 40 -12.00 -3.14 7.15
CA GLN A 40 -11.23 -3.51 5.96
C GLN A 40 -9.81 -3.92 6.31
N CYS A 41 -9.29 -4.79 5.46
CA CYS A 41 -7.90 -5.10 5.36
C CYS A 41 -7.31 -4.36 4.18
N THR A 42 -6.16 -3.73 4.38
CA THR A 42 -5.50 -2.89 3.38
C THR A 42 -4.07 -3.32 3.20
N PHE A 43 -3.56 -3.12 1.98
CA PHE A 43 -2.14 -3.33 1.71
C PHE A 43 -1.64 -2.41 0.61
N THR A 44 -0.34 -2.12 0.68
CA THR A 44 0.38 -1.47 -0.41
C THR A 44 1.21 -2.50 -1.15
N LEU A 45 1.03 -2.57 -2.46
CA LEU A 45 1.78 -3.45 -3.33
C LEU A 45 2.56 -2.65 -4.36
N TYR A 46 3.84 -2.97 -4.52
CA TYR A 46 4.69 -2.41 -5.57
C TYR A 46 4.72 -3.39 -6.73
N HIS A 47 4.23 -2.97 -7.89
CA HIS A 47 4.22 -3.75 -9.11
C HIS A 47 5.34 -3.28 -10.03
N LYS A 48 6.31 -4.15 -10.30
CA LYS A 48 7.42 -3.91 -11.21
C LYS A 48 7.28 -4.77 -12.45
N GLN A 49 7.46 -4.16 -13.61
CA GLN A 49 7.54 -4.84 -14.88
C GLN A 49 8.92 -4.67 -15.49
N ILE A 50 9.45 -5.78 -15.98
CA ILE A 50 10.69 -5.80 -16.76
C ILE A 50 10.29 -6.18 -18.18
N SER A 51 10.61 -5.31 -19.13
CA SER A 51 10.43 -5.51 -20.58
C SER A 51 11.38 -6.59 -21.10
N ALA A 52 11.07 -7.82 -20.73
CA ALA A 52 11.42 -9.01 -21.49
C ALA A 52 10.32 -9.27 -22.53
N ASN A 53 10.58 -10.10 -23.55
CA ASN A 53 9.55 -10.57 -24.45
C ASN A 53 9.27 -12.06 -24.15
N PRO A 54 8.17 -12.41 -23.46
CA PRO A 54 7.09 -11.54 -22.95
C PRO A 54 7.47 -10.80 -21.65
N ARG A 55 6.72 -9.72 -21.34
CA ARG A 55 6.93 -8.90 -20.14
C ARG A 55 6.83 -9.76 -18.88
N LYS A 56 7.73 -9.52 -17.93
CA LYS A 56 7.75 -10.23 -16.64
C LYS A 56 7.24 -9.32 -15.54
N ASN A 57 6.26 -9.82 -14.80
CA ASN A 57 5.65 -9.14 -13.67
C ASN A 57 6.32 -9.56 -12.36
N TYR A 58 6.57 -8.59 -11.50
CA TYR A 58 7.19 -8.77 -10.20
C TYR A 58 6.43 -7.94 -9.17
N ILE A 59 6.25 -8.47 -7.97
CA ILE A 59 5.58 -7.76 -6.88
C ILE A 59 6.44 -7.71 -5.64
N TYR A 60 6.26 -6.64 -4.87
CA TYR A 60 6.75 -6.55 -3.51
C TYR A 60 5.59 -6.12 -2.62
N LEU A 61 5.28 -6.96 -1.63
CA LEU A 61 4.21 -6.79 -0.67
C LEU A 61 4.80 -7.01 0.73
N PRO A 62 5.16 -5.92 1.45
CA PRO A 62 5.83 -6.04 2.74
C PRO A 62 4.85 -6.28 3.88
N THR A 63 3.70 -5.62 3.87
CA THR A 63 2.77 -5.58 5.01
C THR A 63 1.33 -5.58 4.54
N LEU A 64 0.46 -6.11 5.40
CA LEU A 64 -0.99 -6.04 5.29
C LEU A 64 -1.52 -5.58 6.64
N THR A 65 -2.40 -4.59 6.63
CA THR A 65 -3.00 -4.01 7.83
C THR A 65 -4.47 -4.38 7.87
N ASP A 66 -4.86 -5.06 8.93
CA ASP A 66 -6.23 -5.33 9.31
C ASP A 66 -6.71 -4.22 10.27
N HIS A 67 -7.61 -3.39 9.78
CA HIS A 67 -8.16 -2.29 10.58
C HIS A 67 -9.31 -2.74 11.48
N ALA A 68 -9.99 -3.84 11.16
CA ALA A 68 -11.07 -4.42 11.96
C ALA A 68 -10.55 -4.87 13.33
N ASN A 69 -9.36 -5.47 13.34
CA ASN A 69 -8.75 -6.04 14.53
C ASN A 69 -7.52 -5.24 15.02
N ASN A 70 -7.18 -4.13 14.33
CA ASN A 70 -6.00 -3.33 14.62
C ASN A 70 -4.68 -4.15 14.59
N ILE A 71 -4.56 -5.05 13.62
CA ILE A 71 -3.41 -5.95 13.44
C ILE A 71 -2.60 -5.54 12.21
N VAL A 72 -1.27 -5.58 12.33
CA VAL A 72 -0.35 -5.42 11.20
C VAL A 72 0.40 -6.71 10.97
N ILE A 73 0.18 -7.32 9.81
CA ILE A 73 0.82 -8.56 9.39
C ILE A 73 2.08 -8.22 8.59
N ASP A 74 3.25 -8.56 9.13
CA ASP A 74 4.53 -8.46 8.43
C ASP A 74 4.69 -9.66 7.48
N ILE A 75 4.34 -9.45 6.22
CA ILE A 75 4.45 -10.47 5.16
C ILE A 75 5.93 -10.71 4.82
N ALA A 76 6.78 -9.69 4.88
CA ALA A 76 8.21 -9.85 4.60
C ALA A 76 8.87 -10.78 5.63
N ALA A 77 8.46 -10.76 6.90
CA ALA A 77 8.98 -11.64 7.94
C ALA A 77 8.72 -13.14 7.67
N THR A 78 7.65 -13.48 6.93
CA THR A 78 7.32 -14.87 6.54
C THR A 78 8.31 -15.47 5.54
N ARG A 79 9.12 -14.63 4.89
CA ARG A 79 10.11 -15.05 3.90
C ARG A 79 11.47 -15.30 4.53
N PRO A 80 12.32 -16.15 3.92
CA PRO A 80 13.72 -16.29 4.32
C PRO A 80 14.41 -14.94 4.42
N ALA A 81 15.31 -14.77 5.39
CA ALA A 81 15.96 -13.48 5.68
C ALA A 81 16.59 -12.81 4.43
N GLN A 82 17.14 -13.62 3.52
CA GLN A 82 17.79 -13.19 2.28
C GLN A 82 16.80 -12.64 1.24
N GLU A 83 15.51 -12.96 1.37
CA GLU A 83 14.46 -12.65 0.41
C GLU A 83 13.47 -11.59 0.89
N ARG A 84 13.54 -11.14 2.15
CA ARG A 84 12.54 -10.25 2.77
C ARG A 84 12.27 -8.97 1.98
N ASN A 85 13.32 -8.37 1.42
CA ASN A 85 13.23 -7.12 0.65
C ASN A 85 13.34 -7.37 -0.86
N SER A 86 12.95 -8.56 -1.32
CA SER A 86 13.06 -8.94 -2.72
C SER A 86 11.70 -8.96 -3.41
N TYR A 87 11.71 -8.58 -4.69
CA TYR A 87 10.57 -8.73 -5.56
C TYR A 87 10.32 -10.21 -5.91
N THR A 88 9.07 -10.63 -5.82
CA THR A 88 8.63 -11.97 -6.23
C THR A 88 8.08 -11.94 -7.65
N ARG A 89 8.58 -12.84 -8.50
CA ARG A 89 8.08 -12.98 -9.87
C ARG A 89 6.68 -13.60 -9.88
N LEU A 90 5.77 -13.00 -10.64
CA LEU A 90 4.45 -13.52 -10.97
C LEU A 90 4.36 -13.99 -12.42
N SER A 91 3.44 -14.91 -12.67
CA SER A 91 2.97 -15.32 -14.00
C SER A 91 1.62 -16.02 -13.86
N VAL A 92 1.01 -16.45 -14.96
CA VAL A 92 -0.25 -17.20 -14.93
C VAL A 92 -0.15 -18.47 -14.08
N THR A 93 1.01 -19.15 -14.10
CA THR A 93 1.26 -20.39 -13.35
C THR A 93 1.98 -20.16 -12.01
N ARG A 94 2.54 -18.96 -11.80
CA ARG A 94 3.26 -18.60 -10.57
C ARG A 94 2.50 -17.48 -9.85
N LYS A 95 1.54 -17.90 -9.04
CA LYS A 95 0.79 -17.02 -8.14
C LYS A 95 1.56 -16.78 -6.83
N TYR A 96 1.31 -15.67 -6.18
CA TYR A 96 1.77 -15.37 -4.83
C TYR A 96 0.61 -15.51 -3.86
N ALA A 97 0.82 -16.14 -2.71
CA ALA A 97 -0.22 -16.37 -1.72
C ALA A 97 0.23 -15.86 -0.36
N VAL A 98 -0.56 -14.98 0.25
CA VAL A 98 -0.45 -14.59 1.65
C VAL A 98 -1.41 -15.48 2.42
N LYS A 99 -0.87 -16.39 3.22
CA LYS A 99 -1.63 -17.36 4.01
C LYS A 99 -1.74 -16.90 5.46
N GLY A 100 -2.71 -17.47 6.18
CA GLY A 100 -2.88 -17.21 7.60
C GLY A 100 -3.42 -15.81 7.88
N LEU A 101 -4.26 -15.31 6.98
CA LEU A 101 -5.13 -14.18 7.32
C LEU A 101 -6.18 -14.66 8.32
N LEU A 102 -6.75 -13.75 9.10
CA LEU A 102 -7.80 -14.09 10.07
C LEU A 102 -8.97 -14.78 9.36
N GLY A 103 -9.56 -15.79 10.01
CA GLY A 103 -10.53 -16.70 9.38
C GLY A 103 -9.90 -17.80 8.51
N GLY A 104 -8.56 -17.93 8.51
CA GLY A 104 -7.85 -18.96 7.72
C GLY A 104 -7.79 -18.65 6.22
N GLU A 105 -8.18 -17.45 5.82
CA GLU A 105 -8.24 -17.05 4.43
C GLU A 105 -6.84 -16.90 3.81
N THR A 106 -6.82 -16.89 2.47
CA THR A 106 -5.60 -16.73 1.68
C THR A 106 -5.82 -15.71 0.59
N LEU A 107 -5.08 -14.61 0.65
CA LEU A 107 -5.01 -13.63 -0.44
C LEU A 107 -4.06 -14.15 -1.52
N THR A 108 -4.59 -14.41 -2.70
CA THR A 108 -3.84 -14.86 -3.86
C THR A 108 -3.69 -13.74 -4.88
N ILE A 109 -2.45 -13.50 -5.32
CA ILE A 109 -2.09 -12.48 -6.30
C ILE A 109 -1.50 -13.16 -7.53
N SER A 110 -2.01 -12.81 -8.70
CA SER A 110 -1.62 -13.37 -9.98
C SER A 110 -1.35 -12.26 -11.01
N ALA A 111 -0.65 -12.61 -12.08
CA ALA A 111 -0.40 -11.70 -13.19
C ALA A 111 -0.74 -12.41 -14.50
N ARG A 112 -1.30 -11.67 -15.46
CA ARG A 112 -1.50 -12.17 -16.82
C ARG A 112 -0.17 -12.12 -17.59
N ASP A 113 0.13 -13.16 -18.36
CA ASP A 113 1.34 -13.20 -19.19
C ASP A 113 1.24 -12.15 -20.31
N GLY A 114 2.24 -11.27 -20.40
CA GLY A 114 2.25 -10.17 -21.38
C GLY A 114 1.28 -9.02 -21.07
N GLY A 115 0.51 -9.12 -19.99
CA GLY A 115 -0.43 -8.08 -19.54
C GLY A 115 0.16 -7.16 -18.48
N ASP A 116 -0.51 -6.01 -18.30
CA ASP A 116 -0.14 -4.98 -17.32
C ASP A 116 -0.93 -5.08 -16.02
N GLY A 117 -1.95 -5.95 -15.98
CA GLY A 117 -2.84 -6.14 -14.84
C GLY A 117 -2.37 -7.17 -13.84
N LEU A 118 -2.77 -6.98 -12.60
CA LEU A 118 -2.71 -7.99 -11.53
C LEU A 118 -4.13 -8.45 -11.21
N GLY A 119 -4.30 -9.74 -10.93
CA GLY A 119 -5.55 -10.31 -10.44
C GLY A 119 -5.42 -10.72 -8.98
N PHE A 120 -6.47 -10.50 -8.21
CA PHE A 120 -6.52 -10.78 -6.78
C PHE A 120 -7.72 -11.68 -6.48
N GLU A 121 -7.51 -12.66 -5.61
CA GLU A 121 -8.53 -13.63 -5.20
C GLU A 121 -8.43 -13.84 -3.68
N MET A 122 -9.55 -13.79 -2.98
CA MET A 122 -9.65 -14.12 -1.55
C MET A 122 -11.05 -14.66 -1.25
N GLY A 123 -11.16 -15.92 -0.81
CA GLY A 123 -12.46 -16.58 -0.68
C GLY A 123 -13.26 -16.49 -1.99
N ASP A 124 -14.47 -15.94 -1.92
CA ASP A 124 -15.34 -15.69 -3.07
C ASP A 124 -15.08 -14.34 -3.76
N LEU A 125 -14.24 -13.48 -3.17
CA LEU A 125 -13.91 -12.17 -3.71
C LEU A 125 -12.85 -12.29 -4.81
N ARG A 126 -13.08 -11.60 -5.93
CA ARG A 126 -12.14 -11.49 -7.04
C ARG A 126 -12.17 -10.08 -7.61
N TRP A 127 -11.00 -9.49 -7.79
CA TRP A 127 -10.88 -8.17 -8.40
C TRP A 127 -9.57 -8.07 -9.19
N GLU A 128 -9.50 -7.09 -10.09
CA GLU A 128 -8.34 -6.88 -10.96
C GLU A 128 -7.83 -5.45 -10.79
N ALA A 129 -6.55 -5.23 -11.09
CA ALA A 129 -5.95 -3.91 -11.14
C ALA A 129 -5.36 -3.68 -12.53
N GLU A 130 -6.21 -3.27 -13.47
CA GLU A 130 -5.84 -2.96 -14.84
C GLU A 130 -5.33 -1.51 -14.96
N GLY A 131 -4.31 -1.29 -15.80
CA GLY A 131 -3.53 -0.04 -15.85
C GLY A 131 -4.19 1.16 -16.51
N LYS A 132 -5.47 1.44 -16.26
CA LYS A 132 -6.08 2.70 -16.70
C LYS A 132 -5.81 3.81 -15.68
N GLU A 133 -5.08 4.82 -16.14
CA GLU A 133 -4.81 6.08 -15.45
C GLU A 133 -6.12 6.72 -14.98
N GLY A 134 -6.18 7.13 -13.72
CA GLY A 134 -7.38 7.78 -13.17
C GLY A 134 -8.61 6.88 -12.98
N GLY A 135 -8.49 5.58 -13.25
CA GLY A 135 -9.45 4.59 -12.84
C GLY A 135 -9.42 4.45 -11.33
N VAL A 136 -10.17 5.29 -10.63
CA VAL A 136 -10.99 4.73 -9.56
C VAL A 136 -11.85 3.72 -10.32
N GLU A 137 -11.40 2.46 -10.45
CA GLU A 137 -12.41 1.40 -10.41
C GLU A 137 -13.09 1.71 -9.10
N GLU A 138 -14.26 2.34 -9.23
CA GLU A 138 -15.08 2.72 -8.11
C GLU A 138 -15.00 1.55 -7.15
N MET A 139 -14.78 1.81 -5.86
CA MET A 139 -15.14 0.83 -4.83
C MET A 139 -16.68 0.63 -4.92
N GLU A 140 -17.18 0.16 -6.07
CA GLU A 140 -18.47 -0.46 -6.27
C GLU A 140 -18.35 -1.83 -5.57
N GLY A 141 -18.26 -1.77 -4.24
CA GLY A 141 -17.91 -2.89 -3.39
C GLY A 141 -16.74 -2.57 -2.46
N GLU A 142 -16.76 -3.22 -1.30
CA GLU A 142 -15.77 -3.09 -0.22
C GLU A 142 -14.34 -3.57 -0.60
N VAL A 143 -14.12 -3.90 -1.88
CA VAL A 143 -12.91 -4.53 -2.41
C VAL A 143 -12.42 -3.84 -3.68
N GLY A 144 -11.11 -3.56 -3.77
CA GLY A 144 -10.51 -2.96 -4.96
C GLY A 144 -9.11 -2.40 -4.73
N CYS A 145 -8.50 -1.85 -5.79
CA CYS A 145 -7.19 -1.22 -5.73
C CYS A 145 -7.19 0.15 -6.40
N ARG A 146 -6.67 1.17 -5.71
CA ARG A 146 -6.23 2.41 -6.32
C ARG A 146 -4.89 2.17 -7.01
N VAL A 147 -4.87 2.33 -8.34
CA VAL A 147 -3.70 2.08 -9.17
C VAL A 147 -2.95 3.39 -9.43
N GLY A 148 -1.71 3.46 -8.97
CA GLY A 148 -0.81 4.58 -9.25
C GLY A 148 -0.22 4.53 -10.66
N GLU A 149 0.36 5.66 -11.06
CA GLU A 149 1.04 5.81 -12.36
C GLU A 149 2.26 4.90 -12.48
N TRP A 150 2.57 4.54 -13.74
CA TRP A 150 3.82 3.88 -14.07
C TRP A 150 4.97 4.87 -14.04
N VAL A 151 5.96 4.59 -13.20
CA VAL A 151 7.23 5.29 -13.15
C VAL A 151 8.28 4.43 -13.85
N GLU A 152 8.82 4.95 -14.96
CA GLU A 152 9.90 4.29 -15.69
C GLU A 152 11.19 4.28 -14.84
N SER A 153 11.82 3.11 -14.75
CA SER A 153 13.05 2.84 -14.01
C SER A 153 14.10 2.24 -14.95
N GLY A 154 14.75 3.14 -15.70
CA GLY A 154 15.67 2.79 -16.79
C GLY A 154 14.94 2.53 -18.12
N LEU A 155 15.66 1.99 -19.11
CA LEU A 155 15.14 1.85 -20.49
C LEU A 155 14.12 0.73 -20.68
N ILE A 156 14.00 -0.18 -19.70
CA ILE A 156 13.34 -1.48 -19.89
C ILE A 156 12.41 -1.81 -18.71
N ASN A 157 12.51 -1.10 -17.58
CA ASN A 157 11.72 -1.41 -16.41
C ASN A 157 10.79 -0.26 -16.07
N ARG A 158 9.66 -0.60 -15.49
CA ARG A 158 8.74 0.37 -14.89
C ARG A 158 8.15 -0.20 -13.62
N GLU A 159 7.75 0.68 -12.73
CA GLU A 159 7.21 0.35 -11.42
C GLU A 159 6.00 1.23 -11.14
N ARG A 160 4.99 0.68 -10.46
CA ARG A 160 3.85 1.44 -9.97
C ARG A 160 3.44 0.96 -8.58
N LYS A 161 2.80 1.84 -7.84
CA LYS A 161 2.21 1.55 -6.53
C LYS A 161 0.74 1.20 -6.69
N LEU A 162 0.26 0.18 -6.00
CA LEU A 162 -1.15 -0.15 -5.84
C LEU A 162 -1.51 -0.06 -4.35
N GLU A 163 -2.61 0.61 -4.04
CA GLU A 163 -3.17 0.68 -2.70
C GLU A 163 -4.49 -0.06 -2.72
N CYS A 164 -4.54 -1.24 -2.09
CA CYS A 164 -5.68 -2.14 -2.17
C CYS A 164 -6.38 -2.26 -0.82
N ALA A 165 -7.69 -2.48 -0.86
CA ALA A 165 -8.52 -2.77 0.29
C ALA A 165 -9.49 -3.90 -0.04
N PHE A 166 -9.88 -4.66 0.97
CA PHE A 166 -10.89 -5.72 0.90
C PHE A 166 -11.52 -5.88 2.29
N PRO A 167 -12.76 -6.39 2.39
CA PRO A 167 -13.40 -6.59 3.70
C PRO A 167 -12.70 -7.72 4.47
N CYS A 168 -12.55 -7.56 5.79
CA CYS A 168 -12.11 -8.65 6.65
C CYS A 168 -12.90 -8.70 7.96
N GLY A 169 -13.03 -9.91 8.52
CA GLY A 169 -13.85 -10.16 9.70
C GLY A 169 -13.25 -9.57 10.97
N LYS A 170 -14.11 -9.24 11.94
CA LYS A 170 -13.70 -8.94 13.31
C LYS A 170 -13.57 -10.23 14.11
N ILE A 171 -12.57 -10.29 14.97
CA ILE A 171 -12.49 -11.27 16.04
C ILE A 171 -13.48 -10.79 17.11
N ASP A 172 -14.53 -11.57 17.35
CA ASP A 172 -15.44 -11.29 18.45
C ASP A 172 -14.78 -11.77 19.75
N GLU A 173 -14.38 -10.85 20.62
CA GLU A 173 -13.74 -11.14 21.93
C GLU A 173 -14.59 -12.06 22.83
N ALA A 174 -15.88 -12.21 22.55
CA ALA A 174 -16.80 -13.07 23.30
C ALA A 174 -16.67 -14.58 22.99
N GLU A 175 -16.18 -14.95 21.80
CA GLU A 175 -15.95 -16.37 21.47
C GLU A 175 -14.69 -16.91 22.17
N GLU A 176 -13.67 -16.07 22.39
CA GLU A 176 -12.45 -16.47 23.11
C GLU A 176 -12.72 -16.71 24.61
N GLU A 177 -13.57 -15.90 25.27
CA GLU A 177 -13.94 -16.12 26.68
C GLU A 177 -14.76 -17.41 26.88
N GLU A 178 -15.65 -17.77 25.94
CA GLU A 178 -16.43 -19.03 26.03
C GLU A 178 -15.56 -20.27 25.77
N GLU A 179 -14.60 -20.21 24.84
CA GLU A 179 -13.65 -21.32 24.60
C GLU A 179 -12.70 -21.53 25.78
N GLU A 180 -12.18 -20.46 26.40
CA GLU A 180 -11.35 -20.56 27.61
C GLU A 180 -12.12 -21.13 28.80
N GLU A 181 -13.38 -20.72 29.01
CA GLU A 181 -14.23 -21.30 30.07
C GLU A 181 -14.56 -22.78 29.83
N GLU A 182 -14.69 -23.19 28.56
CA GLU A 182 -14.98 -24.59 28.20
C GLU A 182 -13.73 -25.47 28.36
N GLU A 183 -12.54 -25.01 27.95
CA GLU A 183 -11.26 -25.71 28.21
C GLU A 183 -10.99 -25.85 29.72
N GLU A 184 -11.16 -24.79 30.52
CA GLU A 184 -10.96 -24.85 31.97
C GLU A 184 -11.92 -25.86 32.63
N ARG A 185 -13.17 -25.93 32.13
CA ARG A 185 -14.18 -26.87 32.61
C ARG A 185 -13.91 -28.32 32.18
N GLU A 186 -13.19 -28.56 31.08
CA GLU A 186 -12.74 -29.89 30.68
C GLU A 186 -11.50 -30.34 31.46
N GLU A 187 -10.54 -29.46 31.76
CA GLU A 187 -9.37 -29.79 32.59
C GLU A 187 -9.74 -30.10 34.06
N LEU A 188 -10.88 -29.60 34.53
CA LEU A 188 -11.40 -29.82 35.89
C LEU A 188 -12.22 -31.12 36.06
N LYS A 189 -12.40 -31.94 35.02
CA LYS A 189 -13.11 -33.23 35.06
C LYS A 189 -12.18 -34.44 35.11
#